data_AF-A0ABD2PPT7-F1
#
_entry.id   AF-A0ABD2PPT7-F1
#
_cell.length_a   1.000
_cell.length_b   1.000
_cell.length_c   1.000
_cell.angle_alpha   90.00
_cell.angle_beta   90.00
_cell.angle_gamma   90.00
#
_symmetry.space_group_name_H-M   'P 1'
#
loop_
_entity.id
_entity.type
_entity.pdbx_description
1 polymer ?
#
loop_
_entity_poly.entity_id
_entity_poly.type
_entity_poly.pdbx_seq_one_letter_code
_entity_poly.pdbx_strand_id
1 'polypeptide(L)'
;MSRLQERFDIANSVFKPEKNHCSYDQLLVHAGPVNNQKRVGSYCGSEIPGLINSESNIMMVEFHSDDTVERSGFKAEYFTDTDECALGEHNCDHTCRNLIGSYECSCNEGYELYNKYRCKES
;
A
#
# COMPACT_ATOMS: atom_id res chain seq x y z
N MET A 1 -7.65 18.64 5.56
CA MET A 1 -7.03 18.27 4.27
C MET A 1 -6.31 16.95 4.50
N SER A 2 -7.01 15.84 4.27
CA SER A 2 -6.53 14.47 4.56
C SER A 2 -5.59 13.98 3.45
N ARG A 3 -4.50 13.36 3.86
CA ARG A 3 -3.37 12.93 3.01
C ARG A 3 -3.55 11.45 2.68
N LEU A 4 -3.45 11.09 1.39
CA LEU A 4 -3.81 9.73 0.94
C LEU A 4 -2.63 8.76 1.02
N GLN A 5 -3.02 7.49 1.13
CA GLN A 5 -2.16 6.33 1.00
C GLN A 5 -2.93 5.27 0.19
N GLU A 6 -2.32 4.80 -0.90
CA GLU A 6 -2.97 3.97 -1.93
C GLU A 6 -2.31 2.57 -1.98
N ARG A 7 -3.10 1.48 -2.13
CA ARG A 7 -2.63 0.08 -2.26
C ARG A 7 -2.68 -0.43 -3.70
N PHE A 8 -1.73 -1.30 -4.06
CA PHE A 8 -1.81 -2.17 -5.24
C PHE A 8 -1.90 -3.65 -4.84
N ASP A 9 -2.91 -4.36 -5.32
CA ASP A 9 -2.98 -5.82 -5.27
C ASP A 9 -2.90 -6.36 -6.71
N ILE A 10 -1.77 -6.97 -7.08
CA ILE A 10 -1.51 -7.51 -8.43
C ILE A 10 -1.96 -8.98 -8.48
N ALA A 11 -3.24 -9.26 -8.28
CA ALA A 11 -3.74 -10.63 -8.39
C ALA A 11 -3.98 -11.02 -9.87
N ASN A 12 -3.40 -12.17 -10.28
CA ASN A 12 -3.50 -12.82 -11.61
C ASN A 12 -2.60 -12.33 -12.76
N SER A 13 -1.48 -11.68 -12.45
CA SER A 13 -0.48 -11.37 -13.46
C SER A 13 0.54 -12.50 -13.58
N VAL A 14 0.55 -13.25 -14.67
CA VAL A 14 1.64 -14.20 -14.99
C VAL A 14 2.58 -13.53 -16.00
N PHE A 15 3.34 -12.54 -15.56
CA PHE A 15 4.51 -12.09 -16.33
C PHE A 15 5.67 -13.07 -16.05
N LYS A 16 6.73 -13.11 -16.86
CA LYS A 16 7.85 -14.06 -16.65
C LYS A 16 8.90 -13.47 -15.68
N PRO A 17 9.43 -14.24 -14.71
CA PRO A 17 10.60 -13.82 -13.96
C PRO A 17 11.84 -14.05 -14.82
N GLU A 18 12.52 -12.99 -15.27
CA GLU A 18 13.84 -13.14 -15.92
C GLU A 18 14.93 -12.36 -15.20
N LYS A 19 16.14 -12.93 -15.25
CA LYS A 19 17.37 -12.51 -14.57
C LYS A 19 17.86 -11.09 -14.90
N ASN A 20 17.22 -10.39 -15.84
CA ASN A 20 17.53 -9.01 -16.22
C ASN A 20 16.31 -8.12 -15.96
N HIS A 21 16.32 -7.39 -14.83
CA HIS A 21 15.50 -6.19 -14.54
C HIS A 21 14.35 -5.89 -15.54
N CYS A 22 13.26 -6.66 -15.51
CA CYS A 22 11.99 -6.41 -16.22
C CYS A 22 12.11 -5.65 -17.57
N SER A 23 12.90 -6.16 -18.51
CA SER A 23 13.23 -5.42 -19.76
C SER A 23 12.17 -5.51 -20.87
N TYR A 24 11.14 -6.33 -20.69
CA TYR A 24 10.03 -6.53 -21.62
C TYR A 24 8.76 -5.90 -21.02
N ASP A 25 7.71 -6.70 -20.81
CA ASP A 25 6.53 -6.29 -20.06
C ASP A 25 6.88 -5.95 -18.61
N GLN A 26 6.53 -4.73 -18.19
CA GLN A 26 6.71 -4.27 -16.82
C GLN A 26 5.60 -3.32 -16.37
N LEU A 27 5.28 -3.39 -15.09
CA LEU A 27 4.44 -2.46 -14.37
C LEU A 27 5.32 -1.58 -13.49
N LEU A 28 5.40 -0.29 -13.82
CA LEU A 28 6.14 0.69 -13.05
C LEU A 28 5.19 1.42 -12.10
N VAL A 29 5.58 1.49 -10.82
CA VAL A 29 4.76 2.12 -9.77
C VAL A 29 5.50 3.25 -9.09
N HIS A 30 4.82 4.40 -8.98
CA HIS A 30 5.30 5.58 -8.27
C HIS A 30 4.34 5.95 -7.13
N ALA A 31 4.90 6.23 -5.94
CA ALA A 31 4.14 6.62 -4.73
C ALA A 31 3.72 8.10 -4.74
N GLY A 32 3.68 8.73 -5.91
CA GLY A 32 3.51 10.16 -6.11
C GLY A 32 3.32 10.49 -7.59
N PRO A 33 3.18 11.78 -7.95
CA PRO A 33 3.14 12.21 -9.34
C PRO A 33 4.46 11.89 -10.06
N VAL A 34 4.40 11.65 -11.38
CA VAL A 34 5.54 11.24 -12.24
C VAL A 34 6.79 12.11 -12.02
N ASN A 35 6.58 13.41 -11.86
CA ASN A 35 7.62 14.43 -11.71
C ASN A 35 8.44 14.26 -10.41
N ASN A 36 7.88 13.60 -9.40
CA ASN A 36 8.48 13.41 -8.08
C ASN A 36 9.35 12.13 -8.01
N GLN A 37 9.45 11.37 -9.10
CA GLN A 37 10.37 10.23 -9.33
C GLN A 37 10.50 9.17 -8.23
N LYS A 38 9.68 9.18 -7.16
CA LYS A 38 9.74 8.16 -6.12
C LYS A 38 9.16 6.85 -6.63
N ARG A 39 9.98 6.14 -7.38
CA ARG A 39 9.72 4.81 -7.90
C ARG A 39 9.68 3.85 -6.72
N VAL A 40 8.52 3.27 -6.48
CA VAL A 40 8.33 2.19 -5.51
C VAL A 40 9.00 0.94 -6.02
N GLY A 41 8.74 0.60 -7.28
CA GLY A 41 9.24 -0.62 -7.88
C GLY A 41 8.85 -0.74 -9.34
N SER A 42 9.48 -1.73 -9.97
CA SER A 42 9.13 -2.23 -11.29
C SER A 42 8.77 -3.70 -11.12
N TYR A 43 7.61 -4.08 -11.60
CA TYR A 43 7.05 -5.41 -11.41
C TYR A 43 6.89 -6.11 -12.76
N CYS A 44 7.41 -7.32 -12.82
CA CYS A 44 7.20 -8.29 -13.87
C CYS A 44 7.21 -9.66 -13.18
N GLY A 45 7.08 -10.76 -13.92
CA GLY A 45 6.89 -12.04 -13.27
C GLY A 45 5.46 -12.32 -12.76
N SER A 46 5.37 -13.40 -12.00
CA SER A 46 4.19 -13.75 -11.21
C SER A 46 4.31 -13.29 -9.75
N GLU A 47 5.30 -12.46 -9.45
CA GLU A 47 5.51 -11.94 -8.11
C GLU A 47 4.58 -10.77 -7.85
N ILE A 48 3.62 -11.00 -6.96
CA ILE A 48 2.67 -10.00 -6.49
C ILE A 48 3.38 -9.15 -5.44
N PRO A 49 3.58 -7.83 -5.66
CA PRO A 49 4.12 -6.98 -4.63
C PRO A 49 3.22 -7.00 -3.40
N GLY A 50 3.86 -6.87 -2.23
CA GLY A 50 3.11 -6.56 -1.01
C GLY A 50 2.40 -5.21 -1.15
N LEU A 51 1.70 -4.83 -0.07
CA LEU A 51 1.05 -3.52 0.01
C LEU A 51 2.05 -2.40 -0.33
N ILE A 52 1.76 -1.70 -1.42
CA ILE A 52 2.41 -0.45 -1.76
C ILE A 52 1.59 0.67 -1.11
N ASN A 53 2.26 1.72 -0.64
CA ASN A 53 1.64 2.89 -0.03
C ASN A 53 2.08 4.13 -0.81
N SER A 54 1.18 5.06 -1.07
CA SER A 54 1.55 6.37 -1.59
C SER A 54 1.97 7.33 -0.49
N GLU A 55 2.70 8.37 -0.88
CA GLU A 55 3.12 9.46 0.01
C GLU A 55 2.19 10.67 -0.04
N SER A 56 1.27 10.65 -0.99
CA SER A 56 0.43 11.77 -1.37
C SER A 56 -0.90 11.27 -1.90
N ASN A 57 -1.72 12.19 -2.39
CA ASN A 57 -2.99 11.86 -3.00
C ASN A 57 -2.93 11.32 -4.43
N ILE A 58 -1.75 10.87 -4.85
CA ILE A 58 -1.46 10.49 -6.23
C ILE A 58 -0.55 9.28 -6.24
N MET A 59 -1.00 8.25 -6.93
CA MET A 59 -0.19 7.16 -7.47
C MET A 59 -0.13 7.26 -8.97
N MET A 60 1.01 6.88 -9.53
CA MET A 60 1.10 6.58 -10.94
C MET A 60 1.44 5.12 -11.17
N VAL A 61 0.69 4.50 -12.09
CA VAL A 61 0.93 3.16 -12.61
C VAL A 61 1.13 3.27 -14.11
N GLU A 62 2.30 2.83 -14.57
CA GLU A 62 2.63 2.78 -15.99
C GLU A 62 2.84 1.33 -16.39
N PHE A 63 2.07 0.86 -17.37
CA PHE A 63 2.28 -0.45 -17.98
C PHE A 63 3.01 -0.26 -19.30
N HIS A 64 4.22 -0.81 -19.37
CA HIS A 64 5.00 -0.87 -20.61
C HIS A 64 4.97 -2.31 -21.10
N SER A 65 4.56 -2.48 -22.36
CA SER A 65 4.57 -3.76 -23.06
C SER A 65 5.33 -3.60 -24.37
N ASP A 66 5.92 -4.68 -24.84
CA ASP A 66 6.56 -4.74 -26.15
C ASP A 66 5.65 -5.40 -27.19
N ASP A 67 6.09 -5.46 -28.45
CA ASP A 67 5.33 -6.08 -29.53
C ASP A 67 5.47 -7.62 -29.54
N THR A 68 5.89 -8.23 -28.43
CA THR A 68 6.10 -9.68 -28.33
C THR A 68 4.88 -10.38 -27.72
N VAL A 69 5.07 -11.52 -27.05
CA VAL A 69 4.02 -12.49 -26.70
C VAL A 69 2.91 -11.87 -25.83
N GLU A 70 1.67 -11.96 -26.30
CA GLU A 70 0.49 -11.49 -25.58
C GLU A 70 0.11 -12.36 -24.36
N ARG A 71 -0.37 -11.72 -23.29
CA ARG A 71 -0.83 -12.35 -22.03
C ARG A 71 -2.02 -11.60 -21.41
N SER A 72 -2.57 -12.15 -20.34
CA SER A 72 -3.76 -11.61 -19.65
C SER A 72 -3.57 -10.27 -18.93
N GLY A 73 -2.37 -9.68 -18.93
CA GLY A 73 -2.10 -8.39 -18.31
C GLY A 73 -2.09 -8.41 -16.78
N PHE A 74 -2.60 -7.35 -16.16
CA PHE A 74 -2.69 -7.20 -14.71
C PHE A 74 -4.09 -6.76 -14.25
N LYS A 75 -4.43 -7.13 -13.01
CA LYS A 75 -5.54 -6.54 -12.26
C LYS A 75 -4.94 -5.75 -11.10
N ALA A 76 -5.46 -4.55 -10.85
CA ALA A 76 -5.12 -3.75 -9.69
C ALA A 76 -6.39 -3.34 -8.96
N GLU A 77 -6.37 -3.45 -7.64
CA GLU A 77 -7.40 -2.93 -6.74
C GLU A 77 -6.77 -1.85 -5.85
N TYR A 78 -7.47 -0.73 -5.70
CA TYR A 78 -7.04 0.39 -4.86
C TYR A 78 -8.13 0.74 -3.84
N PHE A 79 -7.69 1.29 -2.71
CA PHE A 79 -8.57 1.90 -1.70
C PHE A 79 -7.91 3.17 -1.16
N THR A 80 -8.72 3.98 -0.49
CA THR A 80 -8.25 5.13 0.28
C THR A 80 -8.28 4.79 1.76
N ASP A 81 -7.18 5.07 2.44
CA ASP A 81 -7.08 4.96 3.90
C ASP A 81 -6.69 6.31 4.51
N THR A 82 -7.16 6.59 5.73
CA THR A 82 -6.78 7.77 6.50
C THR A 82 -6.00 7.29 7.71
N ASP A 83 -4.73 7.67 7.82
CA ASP A 83 -3.95 7.32 9.01
C ASP A 83 -4.36 8.21 10.20
N GLU A 84 -5.38 7.77 10.94
CA GLU A 84 -5.89 8.54 12.09
C GLU A 84 -4.82 8.65 13.18
N CYS A 85 -3.90 7.68 13.28
CA CYS A 85 -2.80 7.69 14.23
C CYS A 85 -1.78 8.80 13.91
N ALA A 86 -1.38 8.94 12.64
CA ALA A 86 -0.47 10.00 12.21
C ALA A 86 -1.10 11.39 12.28
N LEU A 87 -2.42 11.48 12.12
CA LEU A 87 -3.16 12.74 12.22
C LEU A 87 -3.52 13.10 13.67
N GLY A 88 -3.43 12.16 14.61
CA GLY A 88 -3.94 12.33 15.97
C GLY A 88 -5.47 12.41 16.03
N GLU A 89 -6.16 11.94 14.99
CA GLU A 89 -7.62 11.92 14.87
C GLU A 89 -8.21 10.60 15.41
N HIS A 90 -7.69 10.11 16.54
CA HIS A 90 -8.08 8.85 17.15
C HIS A 90 -8.45 9.01 18.63
N ASN A 91 -9.18 8.03 19.16
CA ASN A 91 -9.64 8.02 20.56
C ASN A 91 -8.85 7.06 21.48
N CYS A 92 -7.71 6.51 21.01
CA CYS A 92 -6.88 5.62 21.83
C CYS A 92 -6.29 6.31 23.07
N ASP A 93 -6.46 5.71 24.24
CA ASP A 93 -5.84 6.20 25.49
C ASP A 93 -4.30 6.07 25.46
N HIS A 94 -3.80 4.97 24.90
CA HIS A 94 -2.37 4.68 24.80
C HIS A 94 -1.94 4.58 23.33
N THR A 95 -1.68 3.37 22.84
CA THR A 95 -1.06 3.17 21.53
C THR A 95 -2.13 3.09 20.44
N CYS A 96 -1.92 3.81 19.34
CA CYS A 96 -2.73 3.73 18.12
C CYS A 96 -1.95 2.97 17.04
N ARG A 97 -2.60 2.00 16.39
CA ARG A 97 -2.07 1.31 15.21
C ARG A 97 -3.02 1.51 14.03
N ASN A 98 -2.52 2.16 12.99
CA ASN A 98 -3.30 2.38 11.78
C ASN A 98 -3.53 1.05 11.04
N LEU A 99 -4.74 0.86 10.55
CA LEU A 99 -5.16 -0.27 9.71
C LEU A 99 -5.77 0.28 8.42
N ILE A 100 -6.07 -0.61 7.50
CA ILE A 100 -6.77 -0.22 6.27
C ILE A 100 -8.24 0.02 6.59
N GLY A 101 -8.68 1.25 6.37
CA GLY A 101 -10.05 1.72 6.57
C GLY A 101 -10.45 1.92 8.03
N SER A 102 -9.49 1.88 8.97
CA SER A 102 -9.72 2.00 10.41
C SER A 102 -8.39 2.11 11.15
N TYR A 103 -8.43 2.38 12.45
CA TYR A 103 -7.30 2.14 13.37
C TYR A 103 -7.72 1.16 14.48
N GLU A 104 -6.75 0.63 15.22
CA GLU A 104 -6.98 -0.08 16.48
C GLU A 104 -6.15 0.51 17.61
N CYS A 105 -6.63 0.36 18.84
CA CYS A 105 -5.92 0.81 20.03
C CYS A 105 -5.36 -0.37 20.82
N SER A 106 -4.20 -0.17 21.43
CA SER A 106 -3.59 -1.13 22.35
C SER A 106 -3.07 -0.43 23.60
N CYS A 107 -2.97 -1.18 24.69
CA CYS A 107 -2.54 -0.67 25.99
C CYS A 107 -1.10 -1.07 26.30
N ASN A 108 -0.41 -0.22 27.06
CA ASN A 108 0.90 -0.53 27.62
C ASN A 108 0.83 -1.67 28.65
N GLU A 109 1.97 -2.26 28.97
CA GLU A 109 2.08 -3.33 29.96
C GLU A 109 1.47 -2.90 31.32
N GLY A 110 0.72 -3.81 31.95
CA GLY A 110 -0.03 -3.55 33.19
C GLY A 110 -1.44 -2.96 33.00
N TYR A 111 -1.89 -2.77 31.75
CA TYR A 111 -3.22 -2.27 31.44
C TYR A 111 -3.99 -3.21 30.51
N GLU A 112 -5.29 -3.34 30.74
CA GLU A 112 -6.23 -4.05 29.87
C GLU A 112 -7.04 -3.08 29.01
N LEU A 113 -7.27 -3.48 27.75
CA LEU A 113 -8.07 -2.71 26.80
C LEU A 113 -9.56 -2.85 27.11
N TYR A 114 -10.19 -1.73 27.45
CA TYR A 114 -11.60 -1.59 27.75
C TYR A 114 -12.33 -0.78 26.68
N ASN A 115 -13.48 -1.27 26.19
CA ASN A 115 -14.30 -0.62 25.16
C ASN A 115 -13.52 -0.24 23.87
N LYS A 116 -12.52 -1.04 23.48
CA LYS A 116 -11.68 -0.88 22.27
C LYS A 116 -10.79 0.36 22.19
N TYR A 117 -10.99 1.36 23.05
CA TYR A 117 -10.26 2.62 23.00
C TYR A 117 -9.53 2.94 24.30
N ARG A 118 -10.07 2.49 25.44
CA ARG A 118 -9.60 2.90 26.76
C ARG A 118 -8.73 1.85 27.43
N CYS A 119 -7.84 2.28 28.31
CA CYS A 119 -6.97 1.40 29.07
C CYS A 119 -7.31 1.48 30.57
N LYS A 120 -7.47 0.33 31.21
CA LYS A 120 -7.66 0.21 32.66
C LYS A 120 -6.55 -0.61 33.27
N GLU A 121 -6.07 -0.24 34.44
CA GLU A 121 -5.07 -1.05 35.16
C GLU A 121 -5.63 -2.45 35.43
N SER A 122 -4.77 -3.45 35.22
CA SER A 122 -5.06 -4.87 35.41
C SER A 122 -5.05 -5.29 36.88
#